data_AF-Q9NFF6-F1
#
_entry.id   AF-Q9NFF6-F1
#
_cell.length_a   1.000
_cell.length_b   1.000
_cell.length_c   1.000
_cell.angle_alpha   90.00
_cell.angle_beta   90.00
_cell.angle_gamma   90.00
#
_symmetry.space_group_name_H-M   'P 1'
#
loop_
_entity.id
_entity.type
_entity.pdbx_description
1 polymer ?
#
loop_
_entity_poly.entity_id
_entity_poly.type
_entity_poly.pdbx_seq_one_letter_code
_entity_poly.pdbx_strand_id
1 'polypeptide(L)' 'QSIIKELCSYKSSASFFSKTPMYRIFVFKDAEFLSEGAQAGLRRTLETYIRNARVILHLEHLSKIIEPLKSRCICIRV' A
#
# COMPACT_ATOMS: atom_id res chain seq x y z
N GLN A 1 16.39 -28.03 34.28
CA GLN A 1 16.60 -27.84 32.83
C GLN A 1 15.30 -28.02 32.00
N SER A 2 14.13 -27.61 32.50
CA SER A 2 12.85 -27.92 31.83
C SER A 2 12.02 -26.72 31.37
N ILE A 3 12.35 -25.50 31.83
CA ILE A 3 11.53 -24.30 31.58
C ILE A 3 11.67 -23.80 30.13
N ILE A 4 12.82 -24.04 29.48
CA ILE A 4 13.07 -23.61 28.10
C ILE A 4 12.25 -24.44 27.08
N LYS A 5 11.91 -25.69 27.40
CA LYS A 5 11.09 -26.54 26.50
C LYS A 5 9.62 -26.09 26.44
N GLU A 6 9.09 -25.54 27.53
CA GLU A 6 7.68 -25.13 27.64
C GLU A 6 7.40 -23.84 26.85
N LEU A 7 8.37 -22.90 26.83
CA LEU A 7 8.29 -21.66 26.05
C LEU A 7 8.31 -21.87 24.53
N CYS A 8 8.92 -22.96 24.05
CA CYS A 8 8.87 -23.32 22.64
C CYS A 8 7.50 -23.91 22.25
N SER A 9 6.73 -24.42 23.21
CA SER A 9 5.36 -24.92 22.99
C SER A 9 4.30 -23.82 23.06
N TYR A 10 4.59 -22.69 23.72
CA TYR A 10 3.79 -21.46 23.61
C TYR A 10 4.17 -20.61 22.39
N LYS A 11 4.63 -21.26 21.31
CA LYS A 11 4.74 -20.67 19.97
C LYS A 11 3.36 -20.53 19.31
N SER A 12 2.43 -19.89 20.00
CA SER A 12 1.29 -19.23 19.37
C SER A 12 1.77 -17.94 18.69
N SER A 13 2.55 -18.11 17.61
CA SER A 13 2.71 -17.18 16.47
C SER A 13 3.75 -17.69 15.46
N ALA A 14 4.25 -18.93 15.58
CA ALA A 14 5.15 -19.54 14.59
C ALA A 14 4.41 -20.06 13.34
N SER A 15 3.30 -19.40 12.94
CA SER A 15 2.47 -19.80 11.79
C SER A 15 1.83 -18.61 11.06
N PHE A 16 2.47 -17.43 11.07
CA PHE A 16 2.10 -16.33 10.15
C PHE A 16 3.18 -15.96 9.13
N PHE A 17 4.38 -16.55 9.22
CA PHE A 17 5.46 -16.38 8.23
C PHE A 17 5.44 -17.45 7.14
N SER A 18 4.34 -18.17 6.97
CA SER A 18 4.12 -19.02 5.79
C SER A 18 3.72 -18.15 4.61
N LYS A 19 4.73 -17.64 3.89
CA LYS A 19 4.62 -17.35 2.44
C LYS A 19 3.51 -16.36 2.02
N THR A 20 3.18 -15.38 2.85
CA THR A 20 2.38 -14.23 2.41
C THR A 20 3.31 -13.28 1.67
N PRO A 21 3.07 -12.96 0.38
CA PRO A 21 3.83 -11.89 -0.23
C PRO A 21 3.61 -10.61 0.59
N MET A 22 4.69 -9.99 1.06
CA MET A 22 4.67 -8.72 1.80
C MET A 22 4.25 -7.59 0.86
N TYR A 23 2.96 -7.55 0.49
CA TYR A 23 2.38 -6.44 -0.23
C TYR A 23 1.98 -5.37 0.76
N ARG A 24 2.49 -4.15 0.56
CA ARG A 24 2.11 -2.98 1.36
C ARG A 24 1.02 -2.21 0.63
N ILE A 25 -0.10 -1.95 1.30
CA ILE A 25 -1.19 -1.16 0.74
C ILE A 25 -1.17 0.23 1.37
N PHE A 26 -1.13 1.26 0.54
CA PHE A 26 -1.23 2.65 0.98
C PHE A 26 -2.56 3.23 0.51
N VAL A 27 -3.29 3.86 1.43
CA VAL A 27 -4.57 4.50 1.13
C VAL A 27 -4.42 5.98 1.38
N PHE A 28 -4.60 6.78 0.34
CA PHE A 28 -4.62 8.23 0.44
C PHE A 28 -6.06 8.70 0.43
N LYS A 29 -6.48 9.29 1.55
CA LYS A 29 -7.76 9.96 1.66
C LYS A 29 -7.64 11.38 1.08
N ASP A 30 -8.69 11.82 0.40
CA ASP A 30 -8.85 13.18 -0.12
C ASP A 30 -7.66 13.60 -1.02
N ALA A 31 -7.29 12.72 -1.95
CA ALA A 31 -6.13 12.86 -2.82
C ALA A 31 -6.19 14.09 -3.75
N GLU A 32 -7.35 14.73 -3.89
CA GLU A 32 -7.54 15.98 -4.63
C GLU A 32 -6.81 17.19 -4.01
N PHE A 33 -6.49 17.13 -2.71
CA PHE A 33 -5.73 18.19 -2.03
C PHE A 33 -4.21 18.01 -2.14
N LEU A 34 -3.74 16.94 -2.79
CA LEU A 34 -2.31 16.74 -3.04
C LEU A 34 -1.81 17.76 -4.04
N SER A 35 -0.71 18.44 -3.70
CA SER A 35 -0.04 19.36 -4.63
C SER A 35 0.47 18.61 -5.86
N GLU A 36 0.57 19.28 -7.02
CA GLU A 36 1.01 18.64 -8.26
C GLU A 36 2.41 18.01 -8.13
N GLY A 37 3.31 18.64 -7.38
CA GLY A 37 4.63 18.09 -7.07
C GLY A 37 4.56 16.79 -6.26
N ALA A 38 3.65 16.72 -5.28
CA ALA A 38 3.42 15.49 -4.51
C ALA A 38 2.80 14.39 -5.38
N GLN A 39 1.86 14.73 -6.26
CA GLN A 39 1.28 13.79 -7.22
C GLN A 39 2.32 13.24 -8.20
N ALA A 40 3.21 14.10 -8.71
CA ALA A 40 4.33 13.68 -9.56
C ALA A 40 5.31 12.77 -8.81
N GLY A 41 5.57 13.05 -7.53
CA GLY A 41 6.33 12.17 -6.64
C GLY A 41 5.66 10.80 -6.49
N LEU A 42 4.36 10.78 -6.18
CA LEU A 42 3.57 9.55 -6.06
C LEU A 42 3.63 8.71 -7.32
N ARG A 43 3.49 9.31 -8.51
CA ARG A 43 3.65 8.61 -9.78
C ARG A 43 5.00 7.88 -9.85
N ARG A 44 6.11 8.54 -9.50
CA ARG A 44 7.45 7.91 -9.51
C ARG A 44 7.55 6.77 -8.52
N THR A 45 6.96 6.94 -7.33
CA THR A 45 6.91 5.90 -6.30
C THR A 45 6.08 4.71 -6.77
N LEU A 46 4.93 4.95 -7.42
CA LEU A 46 4.11 3.89 -8.02
C LEU A 46 4.93 3.11 -9.06
N GLU A 47 5.59 3.80 -9.99
CA GLU A 47 6.41 3.17 -11.03
C GLU A 47 7.56 2.33 -10.43
N THR A 48 8.18 2.79 -9.33
CA THR A 48 9.32 2.11 -8.69
C THR A 48 8.90 0.92 -7.83
N TYR A 49 7.82 1.07 -7.06
CA TYR A 49 7.43 0.12 -6.01
C TYR A 49 6.20 -0.73 -6.37
N ILE A 50 5.70 -0.68 -7.62
CA ILE A 50 4.52 -1.44 -8.06
C ILE A 50 4.61 -2.95 -7.81
N ARG A 51 5.82 -3.53 -7.75
CA ARG A 51 5.99 -4.96 -7.49
C ARG A 51 5.57 -5.35 -6.08
N ASN A 52 5.80 -4.48 -5.09
CA ASN A 52 5.65 -4.81 -3.67
C ASN A 52 4.61 -3.91 -2.96
N ALA A 53 4.09 -2.89 -3.64
CA ALA A 53 3.11 -1.96 -3.09
C ALA A 53 1.87 -1.83 -3.98
N ARG A 54 0.74 -1.57 -3.34
CA ARG A 54 -0.53 -1.16 -3.98
C ARG A 54 -0.96 0.16 -3.36
N VAL A 55 -1.57 1.02 -4.17
CA VAL A 55 -2.05 2.32 -3.73
C VAL A 55 -3.50 2.50 -4.10
N ILE A 56 -4.29 3.05 -3.18
CA ILE A 56 -5.69 3.41 -3.38
C ILE A 56 -5.79 4.91 -3.13
N LEU A 57 -6.36 5.62 -4.09
CA LEU A 57 -6.59 7.06 -4.02
C LEU A 57 -8.10 7.27 -3.89
N HIS A 58 -8.52 7.88 -2.79
CA HIS A 58 -9.89 8.33 -2.59
C HIS A 58 -9.97 9.83 -2.84
N LEU A 59 -10.96 10.25 -3.62
CA LEU A 59 -11.18 11.65 -4.00
C LEU A 59 -12.62 11.86 -4.48
N GLU A 60 -13.11 13.08 -4.36
CA GLU A 60 -14.42 13.50 -4.84
C GLU A 60 -14.36 13.97 -6.30
N HIS A 61 -13.28 14.67 -6.67
CA HIS A 61 -13.12 15.27 -8.00
C HIS A 61 -11.88 14.79 -8.76
N LEU A 62 -12.07 13.88 -9.72
CA LEU A 62 -10.99 13.36 -10.59
C LEU A 62 -10.25 14.43 -11.40
N SER A 63 -10.89 15.58 -11.66
CA SER A 63 -10.31 16.71 -12.39
C SER A 63 -9.05 17.29 -11.74
N LYS A 64 -8.87 17.09 -10.43
CA LYS A 64 -7.71 17.61 -9.65
C LYS A 64 -6.47 16.71 -9.73
N ILE A 65 -6.59 15.52 -10.31
CA ILE A 65 -5.47 14.59 -10.48
C ILE A 65 -4.78 14.85 -11.82
N ILE A 66 -3.44 14.85 -11.82
CA ILE A 66 -2.65 14.99 -13.04
C ILE A 66 -2.86 13.79 -13.98
N GLU A 67 -2.92 14.06 -15.28
CA GLU A 67 -3.11 13.02 -16.32
C GLU A 67 -2.14 11.83 -16.22
N PRO A 68 -0.84 12.05 -15.91
CA PRO A 68 0.10 10.94 -15.75
C PRO A 68 -0.23 9.98 -14.60
N LEU A 69 -0.91 10.43 -13.54
CA LEU A 69 -1.32 9.56 -12.43
C LEU A 69 -2.58 8.77 -12.81
N LYS A 70 -3.52 9.39 -13.54
CA LYS A 70 -4.72 8.72 -14.06
C LYS A 70 -4.39 7.57 -14.99
N SER A 71 -3.41 7.75 -15.88
CA SER A 71 -2.95 6.68 -16.79
C SER A 71 -2.41 5.43 -16.05
N ARG A 72 -1.97 5.57 -14.80
CA ARG A 72 -1.42 4.47 -13.99
C ARG A 72 -2.43 3.83 -13.03
N CYS A 73 -3.60 4.43 -12.87
CA CYS A 73 -4.61 3.99 -11.93
C CYS A 73 -5.87 3.55 -12.67
N ILE A 74 -6.52 2.51 -12.16
CA ILE A 74 -7.87 2.18 -12.61
C ILE A 74 -8.82 3.16 -11.93
N CYS A 75 -9.58 3.92 -12.74
CA CYS A 75 -10.57 4.85 -12.22
C CYS A 75 -11.89 4.10 -12.00
N ILE A 76 -12.29 4.01 -10.74
CA ILE A 76 -13.58 3.45 -10.34
C ILE A 76 -14.45 4.62 -9.87
N ARG A 77 -15.62 4.78 -10.50
CA ARG A 77 -16.63 5.73 -10.05
C ARG A 77 -17.72 4.96 -9.32
N VAL A 78 -17.93 5.31 -8.06
CA VAL A 78 -18.99 4.78 -7.19
C VAL A 78 -20.16 5.74 -7.19
#